data_AF-L8LZP4-F1
#
_entry.id   AF-L8LZP4-F1
#
_cell.length_a   1.000
_cell.length_b   1.000
_cell.length_c   1.000
_cell.angle_alpha   90.00
_cell.angle_beta   90.00
_cell.angle_gamma   90.00
#
_symmetry.space_group_name_H-M   'P 1'
#
loop_
_entity.id
_entity.type
_entity.pdbx_description
1 polymer ?
#
loop_
_entity_poly.entity_id
_entity_poly.type
_entity_poly.pdbx_seq_one_letter_code
_entity_poly.pdbx_strand_id
1 'polypeptide(L)' 'AQDGSDYSLYQNAYFDFGQTTTTVEFEIFDDGELEGTETVELQLLNFSGSPDIVFGNQDSVSLEILDNEVSYIEFAENI' A
#
# COMPACT_ATOMS: atom_id res chain seq x y z
N ALA A 1 -0.18 6.31 -6.38
CA ALA A 1 0.48 5.24 -5.65
C ALA A 1 0.82 4.16 -6.62
N GLN A 2 2.07 4.12 -7.01
CA GLN A 2 2.72 3.27 -7.96
C GLN A 2 3.55 2.22 -7.21
N ASP A 3 3.26 0.94 -7.48
CA ASP A 3 4.08 -0.18 -6.97
C ASP A 3 5.52 -0.04 -7.46
N GLY A 4 6.46 -0.23 -6.55
CA GLY A 4 7.89 -0.07 -6.72
C GLY A 4 8.42 1.36 -6.55
N SER A 5 7.55 2.38 -6.54
CA SER A 5 7.92 3.77 -6.25
C SER A 5 7.48 4.18 -4.85
N ASP A 6 6.19 3.97 -4.53
CA ASP A 6 5.57 4.54 -3.32
C ASP A 6 5.30 3.44 -2.28
N TYR A 7 5.21 2.20 -2.75
CA TYR A 7 5.10 1.00 -1.91
C TYR A 7 5.64 -0.23 -2.63
N SER A 8 5.84 -1.33 -1.91
CA SER A 8 6.09 -2.64 -2.54
C SER A 8 5.23 -3.72 -1.90
N LEU A 9 4.41 -4.39 -2.71
CA LEU A 9 3.47 -5.42 -2.21
C LEU A 9 3.59 -6.75 -2.98
N TYR A 10 4.35 -7.68 -2.42
CA TYR A 10 4.47 -9.05 -2.93
C TYR A 10 4.40 -10.08 -1.79
N GLN A 11 3.22 -10.21 -1.17
CA GLN A 11 3.07 -11.01 0.05
C GLN A 11 1.89 -11.97 0.00
N ASN A 12 2.11 -13.17 0.55
CA ASN A 12 1.07 -14.17 0.76
C ASN A 12 0.61 -14.13 2.23
N ALA A 13 -0.69 -14.35 2.44
CA ALA A 13 -1.23 -14.58 3.77
C ALA A 13 -1.14 -16.07 4.13
N TYR A 14 -0.42 -16.40 5.20
CA TYR A 14 -0.30 -17.77 5.72
C TYR A 14 -1.02 -17.92 7.06
N PHE A 15 -1.70 -19.06 7.24
CA PHE A 15 -2.39 -19.42 8.48
C PHE A 15 -1.85 -20.77 8.95
N ASP A 16 -1.22 -20.78 10.11
CA ASP A 16 -0.81 -22.04 10.75
C ASP A 16 -2.02 -22.78 11.34
N PHE A 17 -1.80 -24.04 11.71
CA PHE A 17 -2.86 -24.86 12.31
C PHE A 17 -3.49 -24.16 13.53
N GLY A 18 -4.80 -23.92 13.46
CA GLY A 18 -5.57 -23.28 14.51
C GLY A 18 -5.53 -21.75 14.53
N GLN A 19 -4.79 -21.10 13.62
CA GLN A 19 -4.84 -19.65 13.48
C GLN A 19 -6.07 -19.20 12.71
N THR A 20 -6.72 -18.15 13.21
CA THR A 20 -7.84 -17.47 12.54
C THR A 20 -7.47 -16.04 12.13
N THR A 21 -6.23 -15.63 12.37
CA THR A 21 -5.73 -14.29 12.11
C THR A 21 -4.27 -14.37 11.71
N THR A 22 -3.91 -13.59 10.69
CA THR A 22 -2.55 -13.39 10.23
C THR A 22 -2.37 -11.93 9.84
N THR A 23 -1.14 -11.46 9.80
CA THR A 23 -0.80 -10.08 9.41
C THR A 23 0.10 -10.15 8.19
N VAL A 24 -0.22 -9.32 7.20
CA VAL A 24 0.64 -9.08 6.03
C VAL A 24 1.24 -7.70 6.20
N GLU A 25 2.56 -7.63 6.18
CA GLU A 25 3.32 -6.39 6.25
C GLU A 25 3.93 -6.09 4.88
N PHE A 26 3.94 -4.82 4.51
CA PHE A 26 4.53 -4.30 3.29
C PHE A 26 5.12 -2.91 3.55
N GLU A 27 6.05 -2.49 2.71
CA GLU A 27 6.77 -1.22 2.89
C GLU A 27 6.08 -0.09 2.12
N ILE A 28 6.04 1.09 2.75
CA ILE A 28 5.76 2.37 2.12
C ILE A 28 7.10 3.08 1.96
N PHE A 29 7.33 3.70 0.81
CA PHE A 29 8.56 4.39 0.50
C PHE A 29 8.38 5.90 0.66
N ASP A 30 9.41 6.53 1.22
CA ASP A 30 9.52 7.99 1.35
C ASP A 30 10.53 8.44 0.29
N ASP A 31 10.15 9.45 -0.49
CA ASP A 31 11.02 10.02 -1.50
C ASP A 31 11.04 11.56 -1.45
N GLY A 32 11.28 12.23 -2.57
CA GLY A 32 11.36 13.69 -2.62
C GLY A 32 10.52 14.30 -3.74
N GLU A 33 9.64 13.52 -4.36
CA GLU A 33 8.73 13.97 -5.39
C GLU A 33 7.43 14.50 -4.75
N LEU A 34 6.93 15.64 -5.25
CA LEU A 34 5.65 16.19 -4.78
C LEU A 34 4.52 15.59 -5.61
N GLU A 35 3.79 14.64 -5.03
CA GLU A 35 2.79 13.82 -5.71
C GLU A 35 1.37 14.06 -5.20
N GLY A 36 1.23 14.55 -3.96
CA GLY A 36 -0.03 14.69 -3.23
C GLY A 36 -0.51 13.37 -2.61
N THR A 37 -1.71 13.38 -2.01
CA THR A 37 -2.29 12.16 -1.43
C THR A 37 -2.73 11.19 -2.53
N GLU A 38 -2.37 9.92 -2.36
CA GLU A 38 -2.64 8.88 -3.33
C GLU A 38 -3.38 7.70 -2.71
N THR A 39 -4.20 7.00 -3.50
CA THR A 39 -5.00 5.85 -3.04
C THR A 39 -4.46 4.53 -3.56
N VAL A 40 -4.37 3.53 -2.69
CA VAL A 40 -4.05 2.13 -3.01
C VAL A 40 -5.25 1.24 -2.69
N GLU A 41 -5.70 0.46 -3.66
CA GLU A 41 -6.70 -0.58 -3.45
C GLU A 41 -6.01 -1.95 -3.36
N LEU A 42 -6.23 -2.64 -2.24
CA LEU A 42 -5.72 -3.99 -2.01
C LEU A 42 -6.86 -4.99 -2.09
N GLN A 43 -6.62 -6.13 -2.73
CA GLN A 43 -7.57 -7.21 -2.87
C GLN A 43 -6.93 -8.56 -2.55
N LEU A 44 -7.64 -9.43 -1.84
CA LEU A 44 -7.26 -10.82 -1.67
C LEU A 44 -7.42 -11.57 -3.00
N LEU A 45 -6.35 -12.21 -3.45
CA LEU A 45 -6.34 -13.00 -4.67
C LEU A 45 -6.19 -14.48 -4.33
N ASN A 46 -6.86 -15.34 -5.10
CA ASN A 46 -6.75 -16.78 -4.90
C ASN A 46 -5.36 -17.26 -5.38
N PHE A 47 -4.72 -18.12 -4.60
CA PHE A 47 -3.47 -18.76 -4.98
C PHE A 47 -3.74 -19.96 -5.88
N SER A 48 -3.02 -20.06 -7.00
CA SER A 48 -3.14 -21.19 -7.90
C SER A 48 -2.82 -22.50 -7.16
N GLY A 49 -3.80 -23.41 -7.09
CA GLY A 49 -3.70 -24.68 -6.36
C GLY A 49 -4.52 -24.77 -5.07
N SER A 50 -5.25 -23.72 -4.68
CA SER A 50 -6.16 -23.75 -3.52
C SER A 50 -7.62 -23.47 -3.91
N PRO A 51 -8.27 -24.35 -4.70
CA PRO A 51 -9.63 -24.11 -5.21
C PRO A 51 -10.71 -24.03 -4.12
N ASP A 52 -10.44 -24.56 -2.93
CA ASP A 52 -11.39 -24.62 -1.82
C ASP A 52 -11.37 -23.36 -0.93
N ILE A 53 -10.47 -22.41 -1.18
CA ILE A 53 -10.45 -21.12 -0.47
C ILE A 53 -11.58 -20.24 -0.99
N VAL A 54 -12.43 -19.80 -0.07
CA VAL A 54 -13.55 -18.89 -0.34
C VAL A 54 -13.33 -17.59 0.44
N PHE A 55 -13.43 -16.46 -0.24
CA PHE A 55 -13.36 -15.15 0.40
C PHE A 55 -14.67 -14.80 1.08
N GLY A 56 -14.56 -14.14 2.24
CA GLY A 56 -15.70 -13.52 2.92
C GLY A 56 -16.10 -12.19 2.28
N ASN A 57 -17.03 -11.47 2.90
CA ASN A 57 -17.53 -10.19 2.38
C ASN A 57 -16.49 -9.06 2.37
N GLN A 58 -15.42 -9.17 3.16
CA GLN A 58 -14.35 -8.20 3.22
C GLN A 58 -13.08 -8.83 2.67
N ASP A 59 -12.91 -8.72 1.36
CA ASP A 59 -11.77 -9.22 0.59
C ASP A 59 -10.97 -8.10 -0.07
N SER A 60 -11.35 -6.83 0.16
CA SER A 60 -10.58 -5.66 -0.26
C SER A 60 -10.52 -4.57 0.80
N VAL A 61 -9.53 -3.68 0.66
CA VAL A 61 -9.34 -2.49 1.47
C VAL A 61 -8.76 -1.36 0.63
N SER A 62 -9.16 -0.12 0.92
CA SER A 62 -8.58 1.09 0.34
C SER A 62 -7.71 1.80 1.39
N LEU A 63 -6.52 2.20 0.99
CA LEU A 63 -5.53 2.89 1.81
C LEU A 63 -5.14 4.21 1.14
N GLU A 64 -4.79 5.21 1.95
CA GLU A 64 -4.23 6.48 1.46
C GLU A 64 -2.75 6.56 1.87
N ILE A 65 -1.89 6.90 0.92
CA ILE A 65 -0.50 7.30 1.15
C ILE A 65 -0.47 8.82 1.21
N LEU A 66 0.03 9.36 2.32
CA LEU A 66 0.07 10.79 2.57
C LEU A 66 1.46 11.31 2.22
N ASP A 67 1.52 12.15 1.19
CA ASP A 67 2.73 12.87 0.77
C ASP A 67 3.14 13.94 1.81
N ASN A 68 4.44 14.01 2.12
CA ASN A 68 5.02 14.99 3.03
C ASN A 68 5.88 16.05 2.34
N GLU A 69 5.97 16.02 1.02
CA GLU A 69 6.79 16.95 0.27
C GLU A 69 6.07 18.30 0.15
N VAL A 70 6.87 19.37 0.13
CA VAL A 70 6.37 20.74 0.05
C VAL A 70 7.23 21.57 -0.88
N SER A 71 6.60 22.41 -1.69
CA SER A 71 7.28 23.34 -2.60
C SER A 71 7.13 24.78 -2.09
N TYR A 72 8.24 25.51 -2.06
CA TYR A 72 8.30 26.90 -1.62
C TYR A 72 8.49 27.85 -2.81
N ILE A 73 7.84 29.02 -2.75
CA ILE A 73 8.15 30.15 -3.62
C ILE A 73 8.82 31.23 -2.77
N GLU A 74 10.02 31.65 -3.15
CA GLU A 74 10.71 32.79 -2.54
C GLU A 74 10.88 33.92 -3.56
N PHE A 75 10.65 35.17 -3.14
CA PHE A 75 10.99 36.34 -3.93
C PHE A 75 12.42 36.78 -3.60
N ALA A 76 13.23 37.06 -4.61
CA ALA A 76 14.53 37.68 -4.38
C ALA A 76 14.33 39.10 -3.81
N GLU A 77 14.92 39.38 -2.65
CA GLU A 77 15.12 40.77 -2.23
C GLU A 77 16.14 41.42 -3.17
N ASN A 78 15.67 42.32 -4.03
CA ASN A 78 16.56 43.22 -4.74
C ASN A 78 17.07 44.26 -3.75
N ILE A 79 18.23 44.00 -3.14
CA ILE A 79 19.02 45.02 -2.43
C ILE A 79 19.98 45.68 -3.42
#